data_AF-A0A1I7MTY7-F1
#
_entry.id   AF-A0A1I7MTY7-F1
#
_cell.length_a   1.000
_cell.length_b   1.000
_cell.length_c   1.000
_cell.angle_alpha   90.00
_cell.angle_beta   90.00
_cell.angle_gamma   90.00
#
_symmetry.space_group_name_H-M   'P 1'
#
loop_
_entity.id
_entity.type
_entity.pdbx_description
1 polymer ?
#
loop_
_entity_poly.entity_id
_entity_poly.type
_entity_poly.pdbx_seq_one_letter_code
_entity_poly.pdbx_strand_id
1 'polypeptide(L)'
;MTSRVDAVILALRSVLNDAERSHASLWETRTINRWINQLPGAWAWRWRHLKLRGDTERRVSRQDAIVHLRATIAYLEANSSAIENWSLGWPRWKKREAHLKTEPTHVEYKMVDGPTSNTRH
;
A
#
# COMPACT_ATOMS: atom_id res chain seq x y z
N MET A 1 -18.25 13.21 -6.79
CA MET A 1 -16.94 13.00 -6.12
C MET A 1 -16.07 12.25 -7.10
N THR A 2 -14.84 12.72 -7.37
CA THR A 2 -13.89 12.02 -8.24
C THR A 2 -13.51 10.70 -7.58
N SER A 3 -13.66 9.58 -8.27
CA SER A 3 -13.34 8.30 -7.68
C SER A 3 -11.82 8.15 -7.51
N ARG A 4 -11.39 7.24 -6.63
CA ARG A 4 -9.97 6.94 -6.46
C ARG A 4 -9.34 6.43 -7.77
N VAL A 5 -10.13 5.75 -8.61
CA VAL A 5 -9.69 5.24 -9.91
C VAL A 5 -9.52 6.39 -10.89
N ASP A 6 -10.47 7.32 -10.94
CA ASP A 6 -10.39 8.53 -11.76
C ASP A 6 -9.14 9.37 -11.44
N ALA A 7 -8.83 9.53 -10.14
CA ALA A 7 -7.63 10.25 -9.72
C ALA A 7 -6.33 9.56 -10.20
N VAL A 8 -6.30 8.22 -10.23
CA VAL A 8 -5.16 7.46 -10.79
C VAL A 8 -5.09 7.60 -12.30
N ILE A 9 -6.23 7.55 -13.01
CA ILE A 9 -6.29 7.78 -14.46
C ILE A 9 -5.74 9.16 -14.81
N LEU A 10 -6.16 10.20 -14.09
CA LEU A 10 -5.66 11.57 -14.28
C LEU A 10 -4.16 11.68 -14.02
N ALA A 11 -3.66 11.05 -12.95
CA ALA A 11 -2.23 11.02 -12.67
C ALA A 11 -1.43 10.31 -13.77
N LEU A 12 -1.92 9.18 -14.28
CA LEU A 12 -1.28 8.46 -15.39
C LEU A 12 -1.31 9.27 -16.69
N ARG A 13 -2.39 10.02 -16.96
CA ARG A 13 -2.46 10.96 -18.09
C ARG A 13 -1.43 12.09 -17.98
N SER A 14 -1.19 12.61 -16.76
CA SER A 14 -0.12 13.58 -16.53
C SER A 14 1.25 12.99 -16.86
N VAL A 15 1.53 11.78 -16.38
CA VAL A 15 2.80 11.08 -16.67
C VAL A 15 2.95 10.78 -18.17
N LEU A 16 1.86 10.47 -18.86
CA LEU A 16 1.85 10.29 -20.31
C LEU A 16 2.24 11.59 -21.03
N ASN A 17 1.63 12.72 -20.66
CA ASN A 17 1.94 14.02 -21.24
C ASN A 17 3.40 14.42 -20.98
N ASP A 18 3.91 14.14 -19.77
CA ASP A 18 5.33 14.38 -19.46
C ASP A 18 6.25 13.48 -20.29
N ALA A 19 5.91 12.20 -20.45
CA ALA A 19 6.67 11.28 -21.29
C ALA A 19 6.66 11.72 -22.76
N GLU A 20 5.52 12.19 -23.26
CA GLU A 20 5.38 12.70 -24.63
C GLU A 20 6.19 13.98 -24.87
N ARG A 21 6.33 14.85 -23.87
CA ARG A 21 7.09 16.11 -24.00
C ARG A 21 8.57 15.98 -23.68
N SER A 22 8.96 14.94 -22.94
CA SER A 22 10.35 14.73 -22.54
C SER A 22 11.22 14.25 -23.69
N HIS A 23 12.48 14.73 -23.72
CA HIS A 23 13.53 14.26 -24.62
C HIS A 23 14.32 13.06 -24.07
N ALA A 24 13.94 12.54 -22.90
CA ALA A 24 14.60 11.38 -22.30
C ALA A 24 14.33 10.11 -23.13
N SER A 25 15.39 9.36 -23.45
CA SER A 25 15.29 8.09 -24.17
C SER A 25 14.74 6.95 -23.29
N LEU A 26 14.99 7.04 -21.99
CA LEU A 26 14.62 6.05 -20.99
C LEU A 26 13.67 6.65 -19.95
N TRP A 27 12.69 5.85 -19.54
CA TRP A 27 11.72 6.23 -18.52
C TRP A 27 11.81 5.32 -17.31
N GLU A 28 11.67 5.88 -16.11
CA GLU A 28 11.66 5.10 -14.88
C GLU A 28 10.31 4.42 -14.66
N THR A 29 10.34 3.08 -14.60
CA THR A 29 9.13 2.28 -14.34
C THR A 29 8.53 2.54 -12.96
N ARG A 30 9.33 3.04 -12.01
CA ARG A 30 8.88 3.39 -10.66
C ARG A 30 7.78 4.45 -10.66
N THR A 31 7.89 5.45 -11.53
CA THR A 31 6.92 6.55 -11.63
C THR A 31 5.54 6.03 -12.00
N ILE A 32 5.47 5.12 -12.97
CA ILE A 32 4.23 4.50 -13.43
C ILE A 32 3.69 3.51 -12.38
N ASN A 33 4.57 2.63 -11.87
CA ASN A 33 4.21 1.62 -10.88
C ASN A 33 3.72 2.22 -9.55
N ARG A 34 4.18 3.43 -9.20
CA ARG A 34 3.70 4.17 -8.01
C ARG A 34 2.20 4.44 -8.09
N TRP A 35 1.70 4.90 -9.24
CA TRP A 35 0.29 5.21 -9.42
C TRP A 35 -0.56 3.94 -9.53
N ILE A 36 -0.06 2.90 -10.17
CA ILE A 36 -0.72 1.58 -10.21
C ILE A 36 -0.89 1.00 -8.80
N ASN A 37 0.07 1.23 -7.89
CA ASN A 37 -0.05 0.83 -6.49
C ASN A 37 -1.14 1.58 -5.71
N GLN A 38 -1.64 2.71 -6.23
CA GLN A 38 -2.74 3.45 -5.63
C GLN A 38 -4.13 2.93 -6.00
N LEU A 39 -4.21 1.98 -6.94
CA LEU A 39 -5.47 1.35 -7.32
C LEU A 39 -6.02 0.46 -6.17
N PRO A 40 -7.35 0.40 -5.99
CA PRO A 40 -7.97 -0.51 -5.04
C PRO A 40 -7.61 -1.96 -5.39
N GLY A 41 -7.13 -2.74 -4.41
CA GLY A 41 -6.68 -4.13 -4.63
C GLY A 41 -5.23 -4.31 -5.07
N ALA A 42 -4.41 -3.24 -5.12
CA ALA A 42 -2.98 -3.35 -5.44
C ALA A 42 -2.19 -4.24 -4.48
N TRP A 43 -2.55 -4.22 -3.18
CA TRP A 43 -1.95 -5.05 -2.15
C TRP A 43 -2.33 -6.52 -2.25
N ALA A 44 -3.47 -6.82 -2.89
CA ALA A 44 -3.91 -8.18 -3.20
C ALA A 44 -3.27 -8.72 -4.49
N TRP A 45 -2.17 -8.10 -4.96
CA TRP A 45 -1.42 -8.50 -6.15
C TRP A 45 -2.20 -8.51 -7.48
N ARG A 46 -3.44 -8.01 -7.51
CA ARG A 46 -4.32 -8.05 -8.69
C ARG A 46 -3.76 -7.28 -9.89
N TRP A 47 -3.08 -6.17 -9.62
CA TRP A 47 -2.50 -5.29 -10.66
C TRP A 47 -1.07 -5.65 -11.04
N ARG A 48 -0.57 -6.84 -10.70
CA ARG A 48 0.78 -7.28 -11.08
C ARG A 48 1.02 -7.21 -12.60
N HIS A 49 -0.01 -7.51 -13.39
CA HIS A 49 0.06 -7.52 -14.85
C HIS A 49 0.13 -6.11 -15.46
N LEU A 50 -0.37 -5.09 -14.76
CA LEU A 50 -0.28 -3.69 -15.20
C LEU A 50 1.09 -3.08 -14.86
N LYS A 51 1.86 -3.68 -13.96
CA LYS A 51 3.17 -3.14 -13.56
C LYS A 51 4.19 -3.38 -14.66
N LEU A 52 4.87 -2.32 -15.06
CA LEU A 52 6.04 -2.43 -15.92
C LEU A 52 7.15 -3.12 -15.14
N ARG A 53 7.57 -4.28 -15.65
CA ARG A 53 8.88 -4.85 -15.31
C ARG A 53 9.88 -4.18 -16.22
N GLY A 54 10.60 -3.19 -15.68
CA GLY A 54 11.76 -2.66 -16.40
C GLY A 54 12.87 -3.71 -16.45
N ASP A 55 13.82 -3.50 -17.36
CA ASP A 55 15.01 -4.34 -17.51
C ASP A 55 15.97 -4.15 -16.32
N THR A 56 17.24 -4.51 -16.49
CA THR A 56 18.31 -4.56 -15.48
C THR A 56 18.43 -3.29 -14.61
N GLU A 57 17.93 -2.15 -15.07
CA GLU A 57 17.93 -0.88 -14.34
C GLU A 57 16.55 -0.34 -13.91
N ARG A 58 15.47 -1.14 -14.02
CA ARG A 58 14.08 -0.67 -13.80
C ARG A 58 13.68 0.50 -14.71
N ARG A 59 14.30 0.59 -15.89
CA ARG A 59 14.03 1.57 -16.93
C ARG A 59 13.43 0.86 -18.14
N VAL A 60 12.65 1.59 -18.93
CA VAL A 60 12.06 1.13 -20.19
C VAL A 60 12.27 2.20 -21.25
N SER A 61 12.20 1.83 -22.53
CA SER A 61 12.23 2.84 -23.60
C SER A 61 11.05 3.81 -23.44
N ARG A 62 11.26 5.07 -23.80
CA ARG A 62 10.18 6.08 -23.79
C ARG A 62 8.98 5.63 -24.60
N GLN A 63 9.21 5.00 -25.76
CA GLN A 63 8.14 4.53 -26.62
C GLN A 63 7.31 3.42 -25.95
N ASP A 64 7.98 2.45 -25.32
CA ASP A 64 7.29 1.38 -24.59
C ASP A 64 6.52 1.93 -23.39
N ALA A 65 7.09 2.93 -22.69
CA ALA A 65 6.41 3.61 -21.59
C ALA A 65 5.12 4.31 -22.06
N ILE A 66 5.17 5.02 -23.20
CA ILE A 66 4.01 5.70 -23.78
C ILE A 66 2.93 4.69 -24.19
N VAL A 67 3.31 3.63 -24.89
CA VAL A 67 2.39 2.57 -25.32
C VAL A 67 1.74 1.91 -24.10
N HIS A 68 2.53 1.57 -23.09
CA HIS A 68 2.04 0.96 -21.85
C HIS A 68 1.10 1.89 -21.08
N LEU A 69 1.43 3.18 -20.98
CA LEU A 69 0.59 4.19 -20.33
C LEU A 69 -0.76 4.32 -21.03
N ARG A 70 -0.77 4.42 -22.36
CA ARG A 70 -2.00 4.48 -23.15
C ARG A 70 -2.86 3.23 -22.96
N ALA A 71 -2.25 2.05 -23.03
CA ALA A 71 -2.95 0.78 -22.80
C ALA A 71 -3.51 0.66 -21.37
N THR A 72 -2.72 1.08 -20.37
CA THR A 72 -3.14 1.05 -18.96
C THR A 72 -4.29 2.01 -18.71
N ILE A 73 -4.22 3.23 -19.24
CA ILE A 73 -5.31 4.22 -19.14
C ILE A 73 -6.58 3.67 -19.78
N ALA A 74 -6.51 3.17 -21.01
CA ALA A 74 -7.66 2.60 -21.71
C ALA A 74 -8.28 1.41 -20.96
N TYR A 75 -7.45 0.53 -20.40
CA TYR A 75 -7.91 -0.58 -19.58
C TYR A 75 -8.64 -0.11 -18.32
N LEU A 76 -8.09 0.89 -17.61
CA LEU A 76 -8.70 1.44 -16.40
C LEU A 76 -10.01 2.17 -16.71
N GLU A 77 -10.09 2.88 -17.83
CA GLU A 77 -11.32 3.55 -18.27
C GLU A 77 -12.42 2.54 -18.60
N ALA A 78 -12.09 1.50 -19.37
CA ALA A 78 -13.03 0.45 -19.77
C ALA A 78 -13.54 -0.38 -18.58
N ASN A 79 -12.75 -0.51 -17.51
CA ASN A 79 -13.07 -1.33 -16.35
C ASN A 79 -13.37 -0.51 -15.08
N SER A 80 -13.43 0.82 -15.18
CA SER A 80 -13.52 1.75 -14.04
C SER A 80 -14.61 1.37 -13.03
N SER A 81 -15.81 1.09 -13.53
CA SER A 81 -16.98 0.67 -12.73
C SER A 81 -16.78 -0.66 -11.98
N ALA A 82 -16.11 -1.64 -12.60
CA ALA A 82 -15.80 -2.92 -11.96
C ALA A 82 -14.71 -2.77 -10.89
N ILE A 83 -13.75 -1.87 -11.12
CA ILE A 83 -12.60 -1.62 -10.23
C ILE A 83 -13.02 -0.90 -8.96
N GLU A 84 -13.94 0.08 -9.05
CA GLU A 84 -14.46 0.80 -7.90
C GLU A 84 -15.18 -0.13 -6.92
N ASN A 85 -15.97 -1.07 -7.44
CA ASN A 85 -16.67 -2.07 -6.64
C ASN A 85 -15.72 -3.02 -5.88
N TRP A 86 -14.46 -3.12 -6.29
CA TRP A 86 -13.47 -3.94 -5.58
C TRP A 86 -12.87 -3.26 -4.34
N SER A 87 -13.13 -1.97 -4.12
CA SER A 87 -12.76 -1.29 -2.88
C SER A 87 -13.51 -1.83 -1.64
N LEU A 88 -14.63 -2.52 -1.85
CA LEU A 88 -15.48 -3.11 -0.79
C LEU A 88 -14.91 -4.40 -0.18
N GLY A 89 -13.87 -4.98 -0.78
CA GLY A 89 -13.26 -6.24 -0.33
C GLY A 89 -12.12 -6.10 0.67
N TRP A 90 -11.99 -4.95 1.35
CA TRP A 90 -11.09 -4.89 2.52
C TRP A 90 -11.66 -5.82 3.60
N PRO A 91 -10.89 -6.80 4.14
CA PRO A 91 -11.19 -7.22 5.48
C PRO A 91 -11.02 -5.97 6.32
N ARG A 92 -12.14 -5.45 6.83
CA ARG A 92 -12.18 -4.50 7.92
C ARG A 92 -11.39 -5.20 9.02
N TRP A 93 -10.09 -4.95 9.12
CA TRP A 93 -9.32 -5.33 10.28
C TRP A 93 -10.02 -4.58 11.40
N LYS A 94 -10.91 -5.28 12.11
CA LYS A 94 -11.40 -4.84 13.39
C LYS A 94 -10.14 -4.43 14.12
N LYS A 95 -9.99 -3.13 14.39
CA LYS A 95 -9.23 -2.70 15.55
C LYS A 95 -9.69 -3.66 16.64
N ARG A 96 -8.86 -4.63 17.00
CA ARG A 96 -8.89 -5.15 18.35
C ARG A 96 -8.54 -3.90 19.13
N GLU A 97 -9.58 -3.19 19.57
CA GLU A 97 -9.49 -2.36 20.75
C GLU A 97 -8.84 -3.29 21.76
N ALA A 98 -7.54 -3.08 21.96
CA ALA A 98 -6.89 -3.57 23.14
C ALA A 98 -7.72 -2.94 24.26
N HIS A 99 -8.66 -3.73 24.80
CA HIS A 99 -9.12 -3.54 26.15
C HIS A 99 -7.85 -3.59 26.99
N LEU A 100 -7.22 -2.44 27.16
CA LEU A 100 -6.38 -2.13 28.29
C LEU A 100 -7.29 -2.27 29.51
N LYS A 101 -7.50 -3.53 29.93
CA LYS A 101 -7.72 -3.82 31.34
C LYS A 101 -6.38 -3.56 32.01
N THR A 102 -6.06 -2.30 32.23
CA THR A 102 -5.20 -1.93 33.34
C THR A 102 -6.12 -1.88 34.55
N GLU A 103 -6.44 -3.07 35.07
CA GLU A 103 -6.79 -3.18 36.48
C GLU A 103 -5.62 -2.55 37.27
N PRO A 104 -5.88 -1.67 38.24
CA PRO A 104 -4.82 -1.24 39.14
C PRO A 104 -4.37 -2.49 39.90
N THR A 105 -3.14 -2.93 39.65
CA THR A 105 -2.53 -4.00 40.43
C THR A 105 -2.44 -3.50 41.87
N HIS A 106 -3.42 -3.90 42.69
CA HIS A 106 -3.37 -3.73 44.13
C HIS A 106 -2.29 -4.67 44.65
N VAL A 107 -1.07 -4.15 44.81
CA VAL A 107 0.04 -4.91 45.37
C VAL A 107 -0.23 -5.03 46.87
N GLU A 108 -0.75 -6.18 47.28
CA GLU A 108 -0.86 -6.57 48.68
C GLU A 108 0.54 -6.96 49.17
N TYR A 109 1.19 -6.05 49.91
CA TYR A 109 2.46 -6.35 50.57
C TYR A 109 2.20 -7.34 51.71
N LYS A 110 2.53 -8.61 51.50
CA LYS A 110 2.74 -9.56 52.60
C LYS A 110 3.99 -9.11 53.36
N MET A 111 3.78 -8.58 54.57
CA MET A 111 4.86 -8.44 55.55
C MET A 111 5.45 -9.84 55.81
N VAL A 112 6.71 -10.02 55.46
CA VAL A 112 7.47 -11.22 55.81
C VAL A 112 8.05 -10.98 57.20
N ASP A 113 7.55 -11.72 58.19
CA ASP A 113 8.14 -11.74 59.53
C ASP A 113 9.60 -12.20 59.44
N GLY A 114 10.49 -11.39 59.99
CA GLY A 114 11.93 -11.63 60.03
C GLY A 114 12.32 -12.86 60.86
N PRO A 115 13.53 -13.39 60.67
CA PRO A 115 13.92 -14.71 61.14
C PRO A 115 14.05 -14.79 62.67
N THR A 116 13.37 -15.77 63.25
CA THR A 116 13.57 -16.24 64.62
C THR A 116 15.01 -16.74 64.80
N SER A 117 15.74 -16.07 65.70
CA SER A 117 17.05 -16.52 66.17
C SER A 117 16.86 -17.76 67.06
N ASN A 118 17.41 -18.90 66.66
CA ASN A 118 17.57 -20.04 67.57
C ASN A 118 18.86 -20.80 67.26
N THR A 119 19.95 -20.36 67.89
CA THR A 119 21.22 -21.08 67.97
C THR A 119 21.10 -22.12 69.09
N ARG A 120 21.27 -23.41 68.75
CA ARG A 120 21.43 -24.51 69.72
C ARG A 120 22.78 -25.19 69.50
N HIS A 121 23.41 -25.48 70.64
CA HIS A 121 24.61 -26.28 70.93
C HIS A 121 25.96 -25.57 70.90
#